data_AF-A0A349VP93-F1
#
_entry.id   AF-A0A349VP93-F1
#
_cell.length_a   1.000
_cell.length_b   1.000
_cell.length_c   1.000
_cell.angle_alpha   90.00
_cell.angle_beta   90.00
_cell.angle_gamma   90.00
#
_symmetry.space_group_name_H-M   'P 1'
#
loop_
_entity.id
_entity.type
_entity.pdbx_description
1 polymer ?
#
loop_
_entity_poly.entity_id
_entity_poly.type
_entity_poly.pdbx_seq_one_letter_code
_entity_poly.pdbx_strand_id
1 'polypeptide(L)' 'MSEKNSNINWFPGHMRKALNEVSDKLKYVDIVFETVDARIPISSRNPELDSLV' A
#
# COMPACT_ATOMS: atom_id res chain seq x y z
N MET A 1 3.99 -14.95 -28.87
CA MET A 1 3.01 -13.91 -28.48
C MET A 1 3.24 -13.63 -27.00
N SER A 2 4.09 -12.67 -26.66
CA SER A 2 4.28 -12.26 -25.25
C SER A 2 3.20 -11.25 -24.95
N GLU A 3 2.18 -11.62 -24.18
CA GLU A 3 1.18 -10.69 -23.66
C GLU A 3 1.89 -9.65 -22.79
N LYS A 4 2.05 -8.45 -23.35
CA LYS A 4 2.56 -7.31 -22.62
C LYS A 4 1.39 -6.84 -21.75
N ASN A 5 1.27 -7.38 -20.53
CA ASN A 5 0.36 -6.86 -19.52
C ASN A 5 0.72 -5.39 -19.30
N SER A 6 -0.02 -4.51 -19.97
CA SER A 6 0.01 -3.07 -19.75
C SER A 6 -0.62 -2.83 -18.40
N ASN A 7 0.17 -3.05 -17.35
CA ASN A 7 -0.20 -2.77 -15.97
C ASN A 7 -0.36 -1.25 -15.90
N ILE A 8 -1.61 -0.77 -15.99
CA ILE A 8 -1.92 0.66 -15.94
C ILE A 8 -1.49 1.12 -14.55
N ASN A 9 -0.37 1.84 -14.52
CA ASN A 9 0.17 2.35 -13.27
C ASN A 9 -0.59 3.64 -12.93
N TRP A 10 -1.75 3.51 -12.28
CA TRP A 10 -2.61 4.63 -11.87
C TRP A 10 -1.91 5.60 -10.91
N PHE A 11 -0.74 5.24 -10.35
CA PHE A 11 -0.01 6.01 -9.35
C PHE A 11 1.50 6.01 -9.61
N PRO A 12 2.00 6.84 -10.54
CA PRO A 12 3.34 6.69 -11.10
C PRO A 12 4.49 7.05 -10.14
N GLY A 13 4.25 7.74 -9.01
CA GLY A 13 5.32 8.14 -8.08
C GLY A 13 4.92 8.39 -6.61
N HIS A 14 3.79 9.07 -6.36
CA HIS A 14 3.41 9.46 -4.99
C HIS A 14 3.10 8.27 -4.08
N MET A 15 2.36 7.27 -4.57
CA MET A 15 2.05 6.07 -3.76
C MET A 15 3.30 5.27 -3.43
N ARG A 16 4.23 5.13 -4.39
CA ARG A 16 5.51 4.44 -4.14
C ARG A 16 6.37 5.19 -3.12
N LYS A 17 6.42 6.52 -3.23
CA LYS A 17 7.10 7.36 -2.24
C LYS A 17 6.49 7.19 -0.85
N ALA A 18 5.16 7.22 -0.76
CA ALA A 18 4.45 7.02 0.50
C ALA A 18 4.71 5.63 1.11
N LEU A 19 4.67 4.56 0.31
CA LEU A 19 4.99 3.21 0.77
C LEU A 19 6.44 3.09 1.29
N ASN A 20 7.40 3.69 0.58
CA ASN A 20 8.79 3.73 1.05
C ASN A 20 8.92 4.51 2.36
N GLU A 21 8.29 5.69 2.46
CA GLU A 21 8.31 6.49 3.68
C GLU A 21 7.63 5.78 4.86
N VAL A 22 6.56 5.01 4.60
CA VAL A 22 5.92 4.16 5.62
C VAL A 22 6.88 3.06 6.05
N SER A 23 7.48 2.32 5.12
CA SER A 23 8.43 1.24 5.42
C SER A 23 9.62 1.73 6.28
N ASP A 24 10.13 2.91 6.01
CA ASP A 24 11.20 3.50 6.82
C ASP A 24 10.73 3.92 8.21
N LYS A 25 9.51 4.45 8.34
CA LYS A 25 8.92 4.85 9.62
C LYS A 25 8.56 3.67 10.52
N LEU A 26 8.17 2.52 9.94
CA LEU A 26 7.80 1.32 10.68
C LEU A 26 8.91 0.82 11.63
N LYS A 27 10.18 1.08 11.30
CA LYS A 27 11.34 0.70 12.14
C LYS A 27 11.42 1.45 13.47
N TYR A 28 10.66 2.52 13.65
CA TYR A 28 10.73 3.40 14.83
C TYR A 28 9.48 3.31 15.73
N VAL A 29 8.56 2.37 15.45
CA VAL A 29 7.30 2.24 16.19
C VAL A 29 7.08 0.79 16.61
N ASP A 30 6.46 0.60 17.78
CA ASP A 30 6.12 -0.74 18.29
C ASP A 30 4.74 -1.22 17.82
N ILE A 31 3.84 -0.29 17.48
CA ILE A 31 2.43 -0.56 17.15
C ILE A 31 2.00 0.32 15.97
N VAL A 32 1.19 -0.27 15.08
CA VAL A 32 0.60 0.41 13.92
C VAL A 32 -0.91 0.34 13.99
N PHE A 33 -1.58 1.46 13.70
CA PHE A 33 -3.03 1.53 13.56
C PHE A 33 -3.39 1.75 12.08
N GLU A 34 -4.03 0.76 11.46
CA GLU A 34 -4.61 0.92 10.13
C GLU A 34 -6.03 1.49 10.26
N THR A 35 -6.25 2.69 9.72
CA THR A 35 -7.58 3.30 9.69
C THR A 35 -8.30 2.87 8.41
N VAL A 36 -9.49 2.28 8.55
CA VAL A 36 -10.27 1.72 7.44
C VAL A 36 -11.70 2.27 7.43
N ASP A 37 -12.39 2.16 6.28
CA ASP A 37 -13.81 2.47 6.19
C ASP A 37 -14.63 1.31 6.78
N ALA A 38 -15.42 1.59 7.81
CA ALA A 38 -16.21 0.58 8.52
C ALA A 38 -17.25 -0.14 7.65
N ARG A 39 -17.69 0.46 6.53
CA ARG A 39 -18.69 -0.14 5.64
C ARG A 39 -18.11 -1.22 4.74
N ILE A 40 -16.83 -1.10 4.41
CA ILE A 40 -16.11 -1.99 3.49
C ILE A 40 -14.70 -2.29 4.01
N PRO A 41 -14.57 -2.85 5.22
CA PRO A 41 -13.33 -2.87 5.98
C PRO A 41 -12.19 -3.63 5.28
N ILE A 42 -12.52 -4.60 4.43
CA ILE A 42 -11.53 -5.38 3.68
C ILE A 42 -11.16 -4.66 2.38
N SER A 43 -12.15 -4.16 1.64
CA SER A 43 -11.94 -3.54 0.33
C SER A 43 -11.33 -2.14 0.41
N SER A 44 -11.43 -1.45 1.55
CA SER A 44 -10.80 -0.14 1.76
C SER A 44 -9.32 -0.22 2.15
N ARG A 45 -8.79 -1.42 2.43
CA ARG A 45 -7.38 -1.61 2.81
C ARG A 45 -6.47 -1.44 1.60
N ASN A 46 -5.24 -1.05 1.85
CA ASN A 46 -4.22 -1.06 0.81
C ASN A 46 -3.55 -2.45 0.78
N PRO A 47 -3.69 -3.23 -0.32
CA PRO A 47 -3.10 -4.57 -0.40
C PRO A 47 -1.57 -4.59 -0.24
N GLU A 48 -0.89 -3.49 -0.59
CA GLU A 48 0.56 -3.38 -0.43
C GLU A 48 0.98 -3.30 1.05
N LEU A 49 0.11 -2.80 1.94
CA LEU A 49 0.39 -2.73 3.38
C LEU A 49 0.44 -4.12 4.02
N ASP A 50 -0.33 -5.10 3.53
CA ASP A 50 -0.32 -6.47 4.06
C ASP A 50 1.06 -7.14 3.92
N SER A 51 1.93 -6.64 3.03
CA SER A 51 3.32 -7.12 2.88
C SER A 51 4.33 -6.40 3.79
N LEU A 52 3.92 -5.30 4.43
CA LEU A 52 4.78 -4.40 5.21
C LEU A 52 4.56 -4.50 6.73
N VAL A 53 3.36 -4.87 7.18
CA VAL A 53 2.97 -5.04 8.61
C VAL A 53 2.74 -6.49 9.00
#